data_AF-A0A348SEB6-F1
#
_entry.id   AF-A0A348SEB6-F1
#
_cell.length_a   1.000
_cell.length_b   1.000
_cell.length_c   1.000
_cell.angle_alpha   90.00
_cell.angle_beta   90.00
_cell.angle_gamma   90.00
#
_symmetry.space_group_name_H-M   'P 1'
#
loop_
_entity.id
_entity.type
_entity.pdbx_description
1 polymer ?
#
loop_
_entity_poly.entity_id
_entity_poly.type
_entity_poly.pdbx_seq_one_letter_code
_entity_poly.pdbx_strand_id
1 'polypeptide(L)'
;MTPSLSQGSLSPTAFLLRYGTNGGASLSGAKYSKEKVMARFCVLCGKDSISGFNPQSVGMNRVRAHRRFRANLQPTMVLANGTMKRALVCTSCRRTATKGA
;
A
#
# COMPACT_ATOMS: atom_id res chain seq x y z
N MET A 1 -58.42 38.98 4.41
CA MET A 1 -59.48 38.06 4.00
C MET A 1 -59.04 36.66 4.38
N THR A 2 -59.66 36.20 5.47
CA THR A 2 -59.79 34.83 5.97
C THR A 2 -60.24 33.84 4.87
N PRO A 3 -60.37 32.54 5.15
CA PRO A 3 -59.50 31.61 5.90
C PRO A 3 -59.44 30.22 5.23
N SER A 4 -58.90 29.23 5.96
CA SER A 4 -59.47 27.88 6.14
C SER A 4 -59.62 26.92 4.94
N LEU A 5 -59.09 25.70 5.11
CA LEU A 5 -59.85 24.48 5.41
C LEU A 5 -58.81 23.35 5.59
N SER A 6 -58.58 22.84 6.80
CA SER A 6 -59.38 21.83 7.51
C SER A 6 -59.21 20.41 6.97
N GLN A 7 -58.70 19.56 7.87
CA GLN A 7 -59.14 18.17 8.10
C GLN A 7 -58.78 17.15 6.99
N GLY A 8 -58.25 15.97 7.27
CA GLY A 8 -58.06 15.27 8.52
C GLY A 8 -57.65 13.83 8.19
N SER A 9 -57.20 13.13 9.23
CA SER A 9 -57.24 11.68 9.43
C SER A 9 -57.00 10.76 8.24
N LEU A 10 -55.97 9.92 8.36
CA LEU A 10 -56.14 8.49 8.67
C LEU A 10 -54.74 7.84 8.73
N SER A 11 -54.26 7.57 9.94
CA SER A 11 -53.37 6.43 10.17
C SER A 11 -54.16 5.17 9.81
N PRO A 12 -53.55 4.19 9.14
CA PRO A 12 -53.14 3.05 9.94
C PRO A 12 -51.85 2.39 9.46
N THR A 13 -51.11 1.87 10.43
CA THR A 13 -50.35 0.63 10.34
C THR A 13 -49.16 0.56 9.36
N ALA A 14 -48.00 0.51 9.99
CA ALA A 14 -47.01 -0.54 9.75
C ALA A 14 -46.26 -0.48 8.42
N PHE A 15 -45.34 0.48 8.32
CA PHE A 15 -44.07 0.19 7.66
C PHE A 15 -42.91 0.54 8.57
N LEU A 16 -42.78 -0.26 9.63
CA LEU A 16 -41.57 -0.39 10.43
C LEU A 16 -40.47 -1.01 9.55
N LEU A 17 -39.81 -0.20 8.72
CA LEU A 17 -38.43 -0.50 8.38
C LEU A 17 -37.58 -0.08 9.58
N ARG A 18 -37.40 -1.07 10.47
CA ARG A 18 -36.27 -1.17 11.40
C ARG A 18 -34.97 -1.01 10.62
N TYR A 19 -34.52 0.22 10.39
CA TYR A 19 -33.09 0.48 10.21
C TYR A 19 -32.51 0.63 11.61
N GLY A 20 -32.05 -0.49 12.14
CA GLY A 20 -31.34 -0.55 13.41
C GLY A 20 -30.14 0.39 13.38
N THR A 21 -30.18 1.42 14.23
CA THR A 21 -29.00 2.15 14.67
C THR A 21 -28.29 1.29 15.71
N ASN A 22 -27.47 0.34 15.25
CA ASN A 22 -26.52 -0.37 16.09
C ASN A 22 -25.15 -0.26 15.45
N GLY A 23 -24.24 0.46 16.10
CA GLY A 23 -22.86 0.48 15.67
C GLY A 23 -22.10 1.72 16.09
N GLY A 24 -22.02 1.97 17.41
CA GLY A 24 -20.86 2.68 17.94
C GLY A 24 -19.63 1.85 17.59
N ALA A 25 -18.77 2.41 16.75
CA ALA A 25 -17.39 1.94 16.60
C ALA A 25 -16.51 3.17 16.67
N SER A 26 -16.09 3.46 17.91
CA SER A 26 -14.92 4.24 18.23
C SER A 26 -13.81 3.98 17.21
N LEU A 27 -13.46 4.97 16.39
CA LEU A 27 -12.26 4.97 15.56
C LEU A 27 -11.03 5.21 16.46
N SER A 28 -10.86 4.36 17.48
CA SER A 28 -9.66 4.27 18.29
C SER A 28 -8.89 3.03 17.85
N GLY A 29 -7.86 3.25 17.05
CA GLY A 29 -6.77 2.28 16.92
C GLY A 29 -6.82 1.38 15.69
N ALA A 30 -6.26 1.89 14.60
CA ALA A 30 -5.36 1.07 13.81
C ALA A 30 -3.99 1.74 13.86
N LYS A 31 -3.23 1.44 14.93
CA LYS A 31 -1.78 1.66 14.91
C LYS A 31 -1.25 0.81 13.75
N TYR A 32 -1.04 1.43 12.58
CA TYR A 32 -0.36 0.80 11.46
C TYR A 32 1.07 0.52 11.92
N SER A 33 1.27 -0.68 12.48
CA SER A 33 2.60 -1.24 12.68
C SER A 33 3.24 -1.28 11.31
N LYS A 34 4.12 -0.31 11.08
CA LYS A 34 5.01 -0.17 9.94
C LYS A 34 6.02 -1.31 9.95
N GLU A 35 5.55 -2.55 10.01
CA GLU A 35 6.31 -3.68 9.53
C GLU A 35 6.47 -3.39 8.04
N LYS A 36 7.71 -3.11 7.63
CA LYS A 36 8.07 -2.91 6.23
C LYS A 36 7.56 -4.14 5.48
N VAL A 37 6.39 -3.99 4.88
CA VAL A 37 5.83 -4.85 3.84
C VAL A 37 7.01 -5.28 2.98
N MET A 38 7.07 -6.58 2.66
CA MET A 38 8.13 -7.31 1.93
C MET A 38 8.37 -6.79 0.50
N ALA A 39 8.26 -5.49 0.28
CA ALA A 39 8.74 -4.77 -0.88
C ALA A 39 10.24 -5.07 -1.02
N ARG A 40 10.61 -5.56 -2.20
CA ARG A 40 11.99 -5.91 -2.55
C ARG A 40 12.77 -4.63 -2.82
N PHE A 41 13.17 -3.94 -1.77
CA PHE A 41 14.06 -2.77 -1.81
C PHE A 41 15.34 -3.02 -1.01
N CYS A 42 16.38 -2.25 -1.30
CA CYS A 42 17.63 -2.32 -0.57
C CYS A 42 17.51 -1.67 0.81
N VAL A 43 17.88 -2.38 1.88
CA VAL A 43 17.80 -1.84 3.26
C VAL A 43 18.74 -0.65 3.49
N LEU A 44 19.88 -0.58 2.80
CA LEU A 44 20.88 0.48 2.99
C LEU A 44 20.59 1.77 2.20
N CYS A 45 20.29 1.66 0.91
CA CYS A 45 20.12 2.83 0.03
C CYS A 45 18.69 3.04 -0.48
N GLY A 46 17.76 2.15 -0.14
CA GLY A 46 16.37 2.26 -0.58
C GLY A 46 16.11 1.91 -2.04
N LYS A 47 17.13 1.50 -2.84
CA LYS A 47 16.94 1.12 -4.25
C LYS A 47 15.81 0.10 -4.42
N ASP A 48 14.84 0.46 -5.24
CA ASP A 48 13.62 -0.26 -5.53
C ASP A 48 13.56 -0.69 -7.01
N SER A 49 12.43 -1.24 -7.42
CA SER A 49 12.19 -1.67 -8.79
C SER A 49 11.66 -0.53 -9.65
N ILE A 50 12.24 -0.34 -10.83
CA ILE A 50 11.84 0.71 -11.79
C ILE A 50 10.97 0.09 -12.89
N SER A 51 9.94 0.80 -13.33
CA SER A 51 9.19 0.45 -14.55
C SER A 51 9.92 0.91 -15.80
N GLY A 52 9.97 0.07 -16.83
CA GLY A 52 10.45 0.48 -18.14
C GLY A 52 9.91 -0.41 -19.25
N PHE A 53 10.51 -0.32 -20.43
CA PHE A 53 10.16 -1.17 -21.56
C PHE A 53 11.16 -2.32 -21.69
N ASN A 54 10.74 -3.44 -22.27
CA ASN A 54 11.66 -4.52 -22.60
C ASN A 54 12.66 -3.99 -23.65
N PRO A 55 13.98 -4.05 -23.41
CA PRO A 55 14.99 -3.54 -24.36
C PRO A 55 14.82 -4.07 -25.79
N GLN A 56 14.35 -5.31 -25.96
CA GLN A 56 14.10 -5.89 -27.29
C GLN A 56 12.96 -5.21 -28.05
N SER A 57 12.04 -4.55 -27.34
CA SER A 57 10.90 -3.82 -27.91
C SER A 57 11.15 -2.32 -28.06
N VAL A 58 12.30 -1.83 -27.58
CA VAL A 58 12.73 -0.44 -27.73
C VAL A 58 13.59 -0.37 -29.00
N GLY A 59 12.93 -0.29 -30.16
CA GLY A 59 13.59 -0.25 -31.46
C GLY A 59 12.60 0.09 -32.57
N MET A 60 12.78 -0.50 -33.75
CA MET A 60 11.87 -0.32 -34.89
C MET A 60 10.46 -0.90 -34.64
N ASN A 61 10.29 -1.73 -33.61
CA ASN A 61 9.00 -2.33 -33.31
C ASN A 61 7.99 -1.28 -32.81
N ARG A 62 6.81 -1.24 -33.44
CA ARG A 62 5.74 -0.29 -33.08
C ARG A 62 5.09 -0.62 -31.73
N VAL A 63 5.14 -1.89 -31.31
CA VAL A 63 4.56 -2.35 -30.04
C VAL A 63 5.65 -2.42 -28.96
N ARG A 64 5.48 -1.63 -27.91
CA ARG A 64 6.41 -1.62 -26.76
C ARG A 64 5.89 -2.53 -25.66
N ALA A 65 6.70 -3.49 -25.25
CA ALA A 65 6.36 -4.38 -24.15
C ALA A 65 6.81 -3.74 -22.83
N HIS A 66 5.90 -3.64 -21.87
CA HIS A 66 6.22 -3.15 -20.53
C HIS A 66 6.95 -4.21 -19.71
N ARG A 67 8.00 -3.81 -18.97
CA ARG A 67 8.78 -4.67 -18.08
C ARG A 67 9.08 -3.93 -16.77
N ARG A 68 9.06 -4.65 -15.65
CA ARG A 68 9.58 -4.15 -14.37
C ARG A 68 11.02 -4.61 -14.16
N PHE A 69 11.92 -3.66 -13.94
CA PHE A 69 13.33 -3.90 -13.63
C PHE A 69 13.49 -3.95 -12.11
N ARG A 70 13.74 -5.14 -11.58
CA ARG A 70 14.00 -5.33 -10.14
C ARG A 70 15.43 -4.90 -9.81
N ALA A 71 15.61 -4.24 -8.66
CA ALA A 71 16.94 -4.02 -8.12
C ALA A 71 17.66 -5.36 -7.91
N ASN A 72 18.96 -5.41 -8.21
CA ASN A 72 19.79 -6.59 -7.98
C ASN A 72 20.12 -6.70 -6.48
N LEU A 73 19.20 -7.29 -5.73
CA LEU A 73 19.26 -7.48 -4.29
C LEU A 73 19.81 -8.87 -3.96
N GLN A 74 20.73 -8.93 -3.01
CA GLN A 74 21.36 -10.16 -2.54
C GLN A 74 21.29 -10.22 -1.00
N PRO A 75 21.03 -11.40 -0.42
CA PRO A 75 20.96 -11.57 1.02
C PRO A 75 22.36 -11.41 1.64
N THR A 76 22.53 -10.44 2.52
CA THR A 76 23.80 -10.14 3.21
C THR A 76 23.55 -10.08 4.72
N MET A 77 24.53 -10.47 5.54
CA MET A 77 24.46 -10.27 6.98
C MET A 77 24.68 -8.79 7.29
N VAL A 78 23.73 -8.18 7.98
CA VAL A 78 23.82 -6.81 8.47
C VAL A 78 23.51 -6.79 9.96
N LEU A 79 24.22 -5.93 10.69
CA LEU A 79 23.91 -5.67 12.08
C LEU A 79 22.68 -4.76 12.13
N ALA A 80 21.53 -5.32 12.49
CA ALA A 80 20.29 -4.57 12.67
C ALA A 80 19.87 -4.68 14.13
N ASN A 81 19.82 -3.53 14.82
CA ASN A 81 19.40 -3.42 16.23
C ASN A 81 20.20 -4.35 17.16
N GLY A 82 21.54 -4.38 17.01
CA GLY A 82 22.42 -5.22 17.83
C GLY A 82 22.39 -6.72 17.49
N THR A 83 21.55 -7.15 16.54
CA THR A 83 21.48 -8.54 16.09
C THR A 83 21.96 -8.67 14.65
N MET A 84 22.81 -9.67 14.36
CA MET A 84 23.22 -9.98 13.01
C MET A 84 22.06 -10.69 12.28
N LYS A 85 21.46 -10.01 11.30
CA LYS A 85 20.32 -10.51 10.54
C LYS A 85 20.64 -10.56 9.05
N ARG A 86 20.08 -11.55 8.35
CA ARG A 86 20.12 -11.61 6.88
C ARG A 86 19.13 -10.58 6.33
N ALA A 87 19.63 -9.62 5.57
CA ALA A 87 18.82 -8.59 4.92
C ALA A 87 19.14 -8.48 3.43
N LEU A 88 18.19 -7.97 2.65
CA LEU A 88 18.37 -7.75 1.22
C LEU A 88 19.15 -6.46 0.97
N VAL A 89 20.31 -6.60 0.31
CA VAL A 89 21.24 -5.51 0.04
C VAL A 89 21.58 -5.47 -1.44
N CYS A 90 21.65 -4.26 -2.01
CA CYS A 90 21.97 -4.06 -3.42
C CYS A 90 23.43 -4.42 -3.73
N THR A 91 23.72 -4.86 -4.96
CA THR A 91 25.10 -5.21 -5.36
C THR A 91 26.09 -4.05 -5.23
N SER A 92 25.70 -2.81 -5.53
CA SER A 92 26.59 -1.65 -5.34
C SER A 92 26.91 -1.41 -3.87
N CYS A 93 25.91 -1.54 -3.01
CA CYS A 93 26.03 -1.39 -1.56
C CYS A 93 26.96 -2.45 -0.96
N ARG A 94 26.83 -3.71 -1.43
CA ARG A 94 27.71 -4.80 -1.03
C ARG A 94 29.15 -4.54 -1.45
N ARG A 95 29.38 -4.04 -2.68
CA ARG A 95 30.72 -3.68 -3.17
C ARG A 95 31.35 -2.57 -2.31
N THR A 96 30.58 -1.57 -1.91
CA THR A 96 31.08 -0.51 -1.02
C THR A 96 31.41 -1.06 0.37
N ALA A 97 30.56 -1.94 0.92
CA ALA A 97 30.80 -2.57 2.22
C ALA A 97 32.10 -3.40 2.25
N THR A 98 32.47 -4.05 1.15
CA THR A 98 33.72 -4.82 1.06
C THR A 98 34.96 -3.94 0.82
N LYS A 99 34.80 -2.72 0.29
CA LYS A 99 35.94 -1.84 -0.01
C LYS A 99 36.51 -1.15 1.23
N GLY A 100 35.66 -0.89 2.23
CA GLY A 100 36.05 -0.21 3.47
C GLY A 100 36.44 -1.16 4.61
N ALA A 101 36.61 -2.45 4.32
CA ALA A 101 37.04 -3.49 5.27
C ALA A 101 38.53 -3.79 5.11
#